data_AF-A0AA45G4U0-F1
#
_entry.id   AF-A0AA45G4U0-F1
#
_cell.length_a   1.000
_cell.length_b   1.000
_cell.length_c   1.000
_cell.angle_alpha   90.00
_cell.angle_beta   90.00
_cell.angle_gamma   90.00
#
_symmetry.space_group_name_H-M   'P 1'
#
loop_
_entity.id
_entity.type
_entity.pdbx_description
1 polymer ?
#
loop_
_entity_poly.entity_id
_entity_poly.type
_entity_poly.pdbx_seq_one_letter_code
_entity_poly.pdbx_strand_id
1 'polypeptide(L)'
;MTTSSTDGRDTQQPGDEQQGNREARYRVERNEARAEVERLAGVVEGLQKQMVEGMIGDLNPKAFWAALGDGGISELLTDDGAIDTEAVGDAVVGTREMFGIPEGPRAPMAAPTQGQQYGSEVDREQVSSGFAAALHPDNLQAGYGFGGGTTVGPPARARAPKSDDTQGADPIEE
;
A
#
# COMPACT_ATOMS: atom_id res chain seq x y z
N MET A 1 33.33 76.04 4.46
CA MET A 1 31.92 75.87 4.89
C MET A 1 31.67 74.37 5.02
N THR A 2 31.25 73.95 6.21
CA THR A 2 31.00 72.55 6.64
C THR A 2 29.59 72.08 6.22
N THR A 3 29.33 70.78 6.46
CA THR A 3 28.06 69.99 6.39
C THR A 3 27.84 69.25 5.06
N SER A 4 27.39 67.99 4.99
CA SER A 4 26.95 67.01 5.98
C SER A 4 26.97 65.59 5.35
N SER A 5 26.96 64.57 6.22
CA SER A 5 26.43 63.21 6.09
C SER A 5 25.92 62.73 4.72
N THR A 6 26.14 61.48 4.32
CA THR A 6 25.58 60.32 5.04
C THR A 6 26.34 59.04 4.69
N ASP A 7 27.04 58.51 5.69
CA ASP A 7 27.50 57.13 5.78
C ASP A 7 26.26 56.24 5.86
N GLY A 8 25.78 55.76 4.71
CA GLY A 8 24.70 54.79 4.60
C GLY A 8 25.21 53.41 5.01
N ARG A 9 25.43 53.21 6.32
CA ARG A 9 25.54 51.86 6.88
C ARG A 9 24.18 51.19 6.71
N ASP A 10 24.07 50.41 5.64
CA ASP A 10 23.06 49.37 5.47
C ASP A 10 23.03 48.54 6.75
N THR A 11 22.06 48.85 7.59
CA THR A 11 21.81 48.11 8.81
C THR A 11 20.95 46.94 8.37
N GLN A 12 21.58 45.88 7.86
CA GLN A 12 20.91 44.59 7.70
C GLN A 12 20.34 44.20 9.06
N GLN A 13 19.02 44.35 9.22
CA GLN A 13 18.32 43.82 10.37
C GLN A 13 18.46 42.30 10.33
N PRO A 14 19.00 41.65 11.38
CA PRO A 14 19.15 40.19 11.43
C PRO A 14 17.82 39.42 11.56
N GLY A 15 16.67 40.08 11.29
CA GLY A 15 15.32 39.53 11.41
C GLY A 15 14.69 39.07 10.08
N ASP A 16 15.08 39.65 8.94
CA ASP A 16 14.36 39.46 7.67
C ASP A 16 14.77 38.18 6.94
N GLU A 17 16.05 37.80 6.99
CA GLU A 17 16.55 36.56 6.36
C GLU A 17 15.99 35.29 7.03
N GLN A 18 15.72 35.34 8.33
CA GLN A 18 15.18 34.21 9.09
C GLN A 18 13.67 34.03 8.89
N GLN A 19 12.92 35.11 8.60
CA GLN A 19 11.48 35.04 8.31
C GLN A 19 11.22 34.49 6.90
N GLY A 20 11.98 34.91 5.89
CA GLY A 20 11.86 34.39 4.52
C GLY A 20 12.17 32.88 4.42
N ASN A 21 13.13 32.40 5.19
CA ASN A 21 13.47 30.96 5.24
C ASN A 21 12.35 30.14 5.89
N ARG A 22 11.68 30.66 6.94
CA ARG A 22 10.55 29.97 7.59
C ARG A 22 9.34 29.88 6.65
N GLU A 23 8.98 30.96 5.98
CA GLU A 23 7.87 30.95 5.00
C GLU A 23 8.15 29.99 3.83
N ALA A 24 9.39 29.96 3.33
CA ALA A 24 9.78 29.01 2.29
C ALA A 24 9.64 27.55 2.76
N ARG A 25 10.04 27.23 4.01
CA ARG A 25 9.85 25.89 4.59
C ARG A 25 8.38 25.52 4.70
N TYR A 26 7.52 26.40 5.21
CA TYR A 26 6.09 26.11 5.32
C TYR A 26 5.42 25.84 3.97
N ARG A 27 5.85 26.54 2.91
CA ARG A 27 5.35 26.28 1.56
C ARG A 27 5.77 24.91 1.04
N VAL A 28 7.00 24.49 1.30
CA VAL A 28 7.52 23.17 0.96
C VAL A 28 6.77 22.09 1.72
N GLU A 29 6.71 22.20 3.06
CA GLU A 29 6.01 21.25 3.93
C GLU A 29 4.54 21.10 3.54
N ARG A 30 3.85 22.19 3.19
CA ARG A 30 2.46 22.14 2.72
C ARG A 30 2.31 21.40 1.40
N ASN A 31 3.23 21.63 0.45
CA ASN A 31 3.18 20.97 -0.86
C ASN A 31 3.51 19.48 -0.72
N GLU A 32 4.49 19.13 0.12
CA GLU A 32 4.82 17.76 0.47
C GLU A 32 3.64 17.05 1.14
N ALA A 33 2.97 17.70 2.09
CA ALA A 33 1.77 17.16 2.73
C ALA A 33 0.63 16.92 1.72
N ARG A 34 0.42 17.83 0.77
CA ARG A 34 -0.58 17.65 -0.30
C ARG A 34 -0.23 16.48 -1.22
N ALA A 35 1.05 16.37 -1.60
CA ALA A 35 1.52 15.26 -2.43
C ALA A 35 1.37 13.91 -1.71
N GLU A 36 1.61 13.87 -0.40
CA GLU A 36 1.43 12.66 0.39
C GLU A 36 -0.04 12.28 0.54
N VAL A 37 -0.95 13.26 0.72
CA VAL A 37 -2.40 13.01 0.73
C VAL A 37 -2.86 12.45 -0.61
N GLU A 38 -2.41 13.03 -1.73
CA GLU A 38 -2.75 12.55 -3.07
C GLU A 38 -2.23 11.12 -3.30
N ARG A 39 -0.99 10.84 -2.88
CA ARG A 39 -0.39 9.51 -2.95
C ARG A 39 -1.19 8.50 -2.14
N LEU A 40 -1.57 8.84 -0.90
CA LEU A 40 -2.35 7.97 -0.03
C LEU A 40 -3.77 7.76 -0.59
N ALA A 41 -4.40 8.80 -1.12
CA ALA A 41 -5.70 8.69 -1.77
C ALA A 41 -5.66 7.70 -2.94
N GLY A 42 -4.65 7.78 -3.81
CA GLY A 42 -4.48 6.82 -4.90
C GLY A 42 -4.24 5.38 -4.45
N VAL A 43 -3.49 5.18 -3.35
CA VAL A 43 -3.28 3.84 -2.77
C VAL A 43 -4.59 3.28 -2.19
N VAL A 44 -5.35 4.10 -1.48
CA VAL A 44 -6.65 3.71 -0.91
C VAL A 44 -7.63 3.36 -2.01
N GLU A 45 -7.71 4.17 -3.07
CA GLU A 45 -8.58 3.91 -4.21
C GLU A 45 -8.23 2.58 -4.90
N GLY A 46 -6.93 2.29 -5.08
CA GLY A 46 -6.47 1.02 -5.64
C GLY A 46 -6.84 -0.19 -4.78
N LEU A 47 -6.71 -0.06 -3.46
CA LEU A 47 -7.13 -1.10 -2.51
C LEU A 47 -8.64 -1.31 -2.52
N GLN A 48 -9.43 -0.23 -2.53
CA GLN A 48 -10.89 -0.31 -2.61
C GLN A 48 -11.32 -0.99 -3.92
N LYS A 49 -10.71 -0.64 -5.06
CA LYS A 49 -10.97 -1.32 -6.34
C LYS A 49 -10.71 -2.81 -6.23
N GLN A 50 -9.56 -3.21 -5.70
CA GLN A 50 -9.22 -4.62 -5.52
C GLN A 50 -10.20 -5.35 -4.60
N MET A 51 -10.68 -4.70 -3.53
CA MET A 51 -11.67 -5.28 -2.63
C MET A 51 -13.02 -5.47 -3.32
N VAL A 52 -13.50 -4.47 -4.08
CA VAL A 52 -14.73 -4.58 -4.88
C VAL A 52 -14.61 -5.71 -5.90
N GLU A 53 -13.48 -5.80 -6.61
CA GLU A 53 -13.23 -6.91 -7.55
C GLU A 53 -13.24 -8.29 -6.88
N GLY A 54 -12.90 -8.37 -5.60
CA GLY A 54 -13.07 -9.60 -4.82
C GLY A 54 -14.53 -9.92 -4.47
N MET A 55 -15.41 -8.91 -4.40
CA MET A 55 -16.83 -9.05 -4.05
C MET A 55 -17.73 -9.40 -5.24
N ILE A 56 -17.37 -8.98 -6.47
CA ILE A 56 -18.21 -9.21 -7.66
C ILE A 56 -18.29 -10.68 -8.12
N GLY A 57 -17.47 -11.58 -7.53
CA GLY A 57 -17.56 -13.02 -7.74
C GLY A 57 -17.14 -13.48 -9.13
N ASP A 58 -18.09 -14.07 -9.87
CA ASP A 58 -17.92 -14.62 -11.23
C ASP A 58 -17.99 -13.56 -12.35
N LEU A 59 -18.34 -12.32 -12.01
CA LEU A 59 -18.38 -11.23 -12.99
C LEU A 59 -16.97 -10.83 -13.44
N ASN A 60 -16.85 -10.48 -14.73
CA ASN A 60 -15.61 -9.93 -15.25
C ASN A 60 -15.41 -8.49 -14.71
N PRO A 61 -14.30 -8.21 -13.99
CA PRO A 61 -14.03 -6.87 -13.42
C PRO A 61 -14.11 -5.75 -14.46
N LYS A 62 -13.58 -5.97 -15.66
CA LYS A 62 -13.57 -4.96 -16.72
C LYS A 62 -14.98 -4.63 -17.22
N ALA A 63 -15.87 -5.62 -17.29
CA ALA A 63 -17.25 -5.41 -17.68
C ALA A 63 -18.04 -4.68 -16.58
N PHE A 64 -17.79 -5.05 -15.32
CA PHE A 64 -18.38 -4.38 -14.17
C PHE A 64 -18.03 -2.89 -14.11
N TRP A 65 -16.75 -2.54 -14.19
CA TRP A 65 -16.33 -1.14 -14.20
C TRP A 65 -16.85 -0.37 -15.44
N ALA A 66 -17.02 -1.03 -16.57
CA ALA A 66 -17.60 -0.42 -17.76
C ALA A 66 -19.11 -0.14 -17.61
N ALA A 67 -19.85 -1.00 -16.91
CA ALA A 67 -21.27 -0.79 -16.61
C ALA A 67 -21.50 0.36 -15.63
N LEU A 68 -20.57 0.56 -14.70
CA LEU A 68 -20.62 1.65 -13.70
C LEU A 68 -20.40 3.04 -14.32
N GLY A 69 -19.77 3.10 -15.49
CA GLY A 69 -19.61 4.35 -16.26
C GLY A 69 -18.87 5.45 -15.49
N ASP A 70 -19.41 6.67 -15.54
CA ASP A 70 -18.80 7.88 -14.97
C ASP A 70 -18.88 7.95 -13.44
N GLY A 71 -19.75 7.16 -12.81
CA GLY A 71 -19.91 7.09 -11.36
C GLY A 71 -18.70 6.49 -10.63
N GLY A 72 -18.00 5.58 -11.31
CA GLY A 72 -16.76 4.98 -10.83
C GLY A 72 -16.86 4.40 -9.42
N ILE A 73 -15.73 4.32 -8.72
CA ILE A 73 -15.72 3.70 -7.39
C ILE A 73 -16.48 4.51 -6.33
N SER A 74 -16.65 5.82 -6.52
CA SER A 74 -17.35 6.69 -5.55
C SER A 74 -18.80 6.29 -5.29
N GLU A 75 -19.50 5.73 -6.27
CA GLU A 75 -20.89 5.26 -6.09
C GLU A 75 -21.00 3.98 -5.25
N LEU A 76 -19.86 3.30 -5.03
CA LEU A 76 -19.78 2.05 -4.26
C LEU A 76 -19.22 2.29 -2.85
N LEU A 77 -19.00 3.55 -2.48
CA LEU A 77 -18.48 3.94 -1.19
C LEU A 77 -19.56 4.65 -0.37
N THR A 78 -19.53 4.38 0.92
CA THR A 78 -20.23 5.16 1.94
C THR A 78 -19.60 6.54 2.09
N ASP A 79 -20.28 7.45 2.82
CA ASP A 79 -19.78 8.79 3.13
C ASP A 79 -18.42 8.77 3.88
N ASP A 80 -18.15 7.69 4.63
CA ASP A 80 -16.90 7.49 5.36
C ASP A 80 -15.76 6.92 4.48
N GLY A 81 -16.04 6.63 3.20
CA GLY A 81 -15.11 6.01 2.27
C GLY A 81 -14.93 4.50 2.46
N ALA A 82 -15.77 3.85 3.27
CA ALA A 82 -15.86 2.39 3.33
C ALA A 82 -16.70 1.86 2.18
N ILE A 83 -16.46 0.61 1.76
CA ILE A 83 -17.23 -0.04 0.69
C ILE A 83 -18.66 -0.30 1.16
N ASP A 84 -19.63 0.18 0.40
CA ASP A 84 -21.04 -0.12 0.60
C ASP A 84 -21.39 -1.44 -0.09
N THR A 85 -21.62 -2.48 0.72
CA THR A 85 -21.93 -3.82 0.21
C THR A 85 -23.30 -3.89 -0.48
N GLU A 86 -24.25 -3.05 -0.08
CA GLU A 86 -25.58 -3.01 -0.73
C GLU A 86 -25.46 -2.38 -2.11
N ALA A 87 -24.78 -1.23 -2.21
CA ALA A 87 -24.52 -0.58 -3.50
C ALA A 87 -23.71 -1.47 -4.46
N VAL A 88 -22.72 -2.22 -3.95
CA VAL A 88 -21.99 -3.21 -4.77
C VAL A 88 -22.91 -4.34 -5.24
N GLY A 89 -23.80 -4.83 -4.37
CA GLY A 89 -24.79 -5.85 -4.73
C GLY A 89 -25.73 -5.38 -5.84
N ASP A 90 -26.27 -4.17 -5.71
CA ASP A 90 -27.16 -3.56 -6.70
C ASP A 90 -26.45 -3.32 -8.04
N ALA A 91 -25.20 -2.83 -7.99
CA ALA A 91 -24.38 -2.66 -9.19
C ALA A 91 -24.06 -4.00 -9.87
N VAL A 92 -23.85 -5.08 -9.11
CA VAL A 92 -23.64 -6.43 -9.63
C VAL A 92 -24.90 -6.93 -10.35
N VAL A 93 -26.09 -6.74 -9.75
CA VAL A 93 -27.37 -7.10 -10.38
C VAL A 93 -27.58 -6.30 -11.66
N GLY A 94 -27.43 -4.98 -11.62
CA GLY A 94 -27.56 -4.12 -12.80
C GLY A 94 -26.58 -4.48 -13.92
N THR A 95 -25.34 -4.83 -13.57
CA THR A 95 -24.34 -5.31 -14.53
C THR A 95 -24.78 -6.63 -15.18
N ARG A 96 -25.29 -7.59 -14.40
CA ARG A 96 -25.80 -8.86 -14.93
C ARG A 96 -26.96 -8.65 -15.89
N GLU A 97 -27.91 -7.79 -15.54
CA GLU A 97 -29.05 -7.46 -16.39
C GLU A 97 -28.61 -6.79 -17.70
N MET A 98 -27.68 -5.83 -17.62
CA MET A 98 -27.16 -5.11 -18.78
C MET A 98 -26.46 -6.05 -19.78
N PHE A 99 -25.69 -7.02 -19.29
CA PHE A 99 -24.94 -7.96 -20.13
C PHE A 99 -25.66 -9.30 -20.36
N GLY A 100 -26.88 -9.48 -19.83
CA GLY A 100 -27.64 -10.72 -19.94
C GLY A 100 -26.96 -11.93 -19.30
N ILE A 101 -26.17 -11.72 -18.25
CA ILE A 101 -25.42 -12.77 -17.55
C ILE A 101 -26.34 -13.43 -16.53
N PRO A 102 -26.64 -14.74 -16.65
CA PRO A 102 -27.47 -15.43 -15.67
C PRO A 102 -26.79 -15.44 -14.29
N GLU A 103 -27.58 -15.44 -13.20
CA GLU A 103 -27.04 -15.71 -11.88
C GLU A 103 -26.39 -17.10 -11.86
N GLY A 104 -25.10 -17.14 -11.51
CA GLY A 104 -24.40 -18.40 -11.32
C GLY A 104 -25.03 -19.22 -10.19
N PRO A 105 -24.88 -20.55 -10.19
CA PRO A 105 -25.35 -21.38 -9.09
C PRO A 105 -24.69 -20.92 -7.79
N ARG A 106 -25.50 -20.46 -6.82
CA ARG A 106 -25.02 -20.11 -5.48
C ARG A 106 -24.35 -21.35 -4.90
N ALA A 107 -23.07 -21.23 -4.54
CA ALA A 107 -22.35 -22.32 -3.90
C ALA A 107 -23.17 -22.77 -2.68
N PRO A 108 -23.40 -24.09 -2.50
CA PRO A 108 -24.14 -24.56 -1.34
C PRO A 108 -23.41 -24.08 -0.09
N MET A 109 -24.16 -23.44 0.81
CA MET A 109 -23.66 -23.01 2.11
C MET A 109 -22.97 -24.20 2.78
N ALA A 110 -21.68 -24.08 3.06
CA ALA A 110 -20.94 -25.12 3.76
C ALA A 110 -21.67 -25.41 5.08
N ALA A 111 -22.09 -26.66 5.27
CA ALA A 111 -22.79 -27.04 6.49
C ALA A 111 -21.88 -26.69 7.69
N PRO A 112 -22.39 -26.03 8.74
CA PRO A 112 -21.60 -25.61 9.90
C PRO A 112 -20.97 -26.77 10.68
N THR A 113 -21.27 -28.01 10.29
CA THR A 113 -20.77 -29.25 10.88
C THR A 113 -19.43 -29.71 10.29
N GLN A 114 -18.96 -29.13 9.17
CA GLN A 114 -17.63 -29.43 8.61
C GLN A 114 -16.54 -28.60 9.31
N GLY A 115 -16.24 -28.99 10.55
CA GLY A 115 -15.23 -28.35 11.40
C GLY A 115 -15.29 -28.85 12.85
N GLN A 116 -16.43 -29.40 13.27
CA GLN A 116 -16.58 -30.14 14.52
C GLN A 116 -16.23 -31.61 14.32
N GLN A 117 -14.98 -31.91 13.93
CA GLN A 117 -14.48 -33.24 14.22
C GLN A 117 -14.15 -33.29 15.72
N TYR A 118 -14.95 -34.11 16.39
CA TYR A 118 -14.77 -34.64 17.74
C TYR A 118 -13.29 -34.63 18.14
N GLY A 119 -12.94 -33.73 19.06
CA GLY A 119 -11.84 -33.97 19.96
C GLY A 119 -12.21 -35.22 20.75
N SER A 120 -11.74 -36.38 20.29
CA SER A 120 -11.71 -37.59 21.09
C SER A 120 -10.97 -37.22 22.37
N GLU A 121 -11.71 -37.26 23.45
CA GLU A 121 -11.27 -37.21 24.83
C GLU A 121 -10.05 -38.13 24.97
N VAL A 122 -8.86 -37.57 24.84
CA VAL A 122 -7.64 -38.23 25.30
C VAL A 122 -7.70 -38.16 26.81
N ASP A 123 -8.07 -39.29 27.40
CA ASP A 123 -7.99 -39.59 28.83
C ASP A 123 -6.81 -38.85 29.47
N ARG A 124 -7.15 -37.79 30.21
CA ARG A 124 -6.19 -36.93 30.90
C ARG A 124 -5.47 -37.68 32.04
N GLU A 125 -5.85 -38.92 32.32
CA GLU A 125 -5.26 -39.77 33.36
C GLU A 125 -4.02 -40.56 32.93
N GLN A 126 -3.62 -40.60 31.65
CA GLN A 126 -2.39 -41.30 31.24
C GLN A 126 -1.19 -40.41 30.90
N VAL A 127 -1.34 -39.08 30.90
CA VAL A 127 -0.22 -38.15 30.57
C VAL A 127 0.65 -37.81 31.80
N SER A 128 0.28 -38.26 33.02
CA SER A 128 1.04 -37.95 34.24
C SER A 128 2.18 -38.93 34.56
N SER A 129 2.41 -40.00 33.79
CA SER A 129 3.53 -40.94 34.04
C SER A 129 4.73 -40.78 33.10
N GLY A 130 4.63 -39.93 32.06
CA GLY A 130 5.67 -39.81 31.03
C GLY A 130 6.58 -38.56 31.12
N PHE A 131 6.16 -37.48 31.79
CA PHE A 131 6.92 -36.22 31.78
C PHE A 131 7.84 -36.01 32.99
N ALA A 132 7.75 -36.87 34.01
CA ALA A 132 8.52 -36.73 35.26
C ALA A 132 9.93 -37.35 35.22
N ALA A 133 10.44 -37.76 34.05
CA ALA A 133 11.78 -38.36 33.90
C ALA A 133 12.80 -37.48 33.16
N ALA A 134 12.44 -36.27 32.71
CA ALA A 134 13.31 -35.44 31.85
C ALA A 134 13.85 -34.15 32.51
N LEU A 135 13.77 -34.02 33.84
CA LEU A 135 14.29 -32.86 34.60
C LEU A 135 15.40 -33.27 35.59
N HIS A 136 16.27 -34.20 35.19
CA HIS A 136 17.56 -34.39 35.85
C HIS A 136 18.58 -33.40 35.26
N PRO A 137 19.29 -32.61 36.09
CA PRO A 137 20.19 -31.54 35.62
C PRO A 137 21.59 -32.02 35.17
N ASP A 138 21.73 -33.22 34.62
CA ASP A 138 23.04 -33.84 34.31
C ASP A 138 23.33 -34.07 32.82
N ASN A 139 22.59 -33.47 31.87
CA ASN A 139 22.88 -33.61 30.44
C ASN A 139 23.52 -32.36 29.83
N LEU A 140 24.72 -32.02 30.33
CA LEU A 140 25.65 -31.06 29.74
C LEU A 140 26.78 -31.82 29.04
N GLN A 141 26.57 -32.29 27.81
CA GLN A 141 27.62 -32.48 26.80
C GLN A 141 27.09 -33.10 25.51
N ALA A 142 27.00 -32.30 24.43
CA ALA A 142 27.45 -32.69 23.09
C ALA A 142 27.22 -31.53 22.12
N GLY A 143 28.25 -31.27 21.31
CA GLY A 143 28.43 -30.05 20.54
C GLY A 143 27.39 -29.78 19.45
N TYR A 144 27.04 -28.51 19.31
CA TYR A 144 26.62 -27.93 18.05
C TYR A 144 27.80 -27.19 17.43
N GLY A 145 28.50 -27.89 16.54
CA GLY A 145 29.51 -27.33 15.66
C GLY A 145 28.86 -26.66 14.45
N PHE A 146 29.17 -25.38 14.28
CA PHE A 146 29.65 -24.72 13.06
C PHE A 146 29.18 -25.28 11.70
N GLY A 147 28.45 -24.47 10.93
CA GLY A 147 28.29 -24.72 9.49
C GLY A 147 27.45 -23.69 8.74
N GLY A 148 28.12 -22.77 8.02
CA GLY A 148 27.63 -22.26 6.73
C GLY A 148 26.97 -20.88 6.70
N GLY A 149 27.76 -19.80 6.86
CA GLY A 149 27.34 -18.47 6.40
C GLY A 149 27.45 -18.36 4.88
N THR A 150 26.32 -18.26 4.18
CA THR A 150 26.28 -17.80 2.79
C THR A 150 26.18 -16.28 2.79
N THR A 151 27.33 -15.61 2.63
CA THR A 151 27.41 -14.19 2.32
C THR A 151 26.82 -13.95 0.93
N VAL A 152 25.63 -13.36 0.86
CA VAL A 152 25.07 -12.83 -0.39
C VAL A 152 25.82 -11.54 -0.73
N GLY A 153 26.69 -11.62 -1.74
CA GLY A 153 27.41 -10.46 -2.26
C GLY A 153 26.45 -9.46 -2.93
N PRO A 154 26.77 -8.15 -2.94
CA PRO A 154 25.92 -7.14 -3.54
C PRO A 154 25.82 -7.32 -5.07
N PRO A 155 24.66 -7.02 -5.69
CA PRO A 155 24.52 -7.11 -7.14
C PRO A 155 25.42 -6.10 -7.84
N ALA A 156 26.06 -6.55 -8.93
CA ALA A 156 26.90 -5.74 -9.78
C ALA A 156 26.13 -4.51 -10.33
N ARG A 157 26.72 -3.33 -10.18
CA ARG A 157 26.23 -2.08 -10.78
C ARG A 157 26.18 -2.23 -12.30
N ALA A 158 24.98 -2.20 -12.86
CA ALA A 158 24.77 -2.03 -14.29
C ALA A 158 25.40 -0.71 -14.74
N ARG A 159 26.28 -0.80 -15.73
CA ARG A 159 27.00 0.30 -16.36
C ARG A 159 26.01 1.01 -17.29
N ALA A 160 25.72 2.28 -17.01
CA ALA A 160 24.89 3.11 -17.87
C ALA A 160 25.48 3.19 -19.29
N PRO A 161 24.67 3.04 -20.36
CA PRO A 161 25.13 3.32 -21.72
C PRO A 161 25.34 4.84 -21.85
N LYS A 162 26.48 5.19 -22.48
CA LYS A 162 26.82 6.56 -22.84
C LYS A 162 25.75 7.09 -23.80
N SER A 163 25.19 8.25 -23.50
CA SER A 163 24.45 9.05 -24.47
C SER A 163 25.43 9.48 -25.57
N ASP A 164 25.24 8.96 -26.77
CA ASP A 164 25.88 9.46 -27.99
C ASP A 164 25.31 10.85 -28.28
N ASP A 165 26.21 11.83 -28.26
CA ASP A 165 26.03 13.15 -28.87
C ASP A 165 25.75 12.98 -30.36
N THR A 166 24.48 13.04 -30.77
CA THR A 166 24.13 13.33 -32.16
C THR A 166 23.82 14.80 -32.27
N GLN A 167 24.87 15.56 -32.57
CA GLN A 167 24.80 16.90 -33.12
C GLN A 167 24.08 16.88 -34.48
N GLY A 168 23.28 17.92 -34.74
CA GLY A 168 23.04 18.42 -36.09
C GLY A 168 21.80 17.89 -36.80
N ALA A 169 20.70 18.62 -36.68
CA ALA A 169 19.77 18.81 -37.78
C ALA A 169 19.25 20.25 -37.70
N ASP A 170 19.64 21.04 -38.69
CA ASP A 170 19.28 22.43 -38.90
C ASP A 170 17.76 22.64 -39.05
N PRO A 171 17.23 23.82 -38.69
CA PRO A 171 15.86 24.19 -39.01
C PRO A 171 15.72 24.47 -40.52
N ILE A 172 14.77 23.80 -41.16
CA ILE A 172 14.32 24.16 -42.50
C ILE A 172 13.37 25.36 -42.34
N GLU A 173 13.84 26.55 -42.66
CA GLU A 173 12.99 27.70 -42.98
C GLU A 173 12.48 27.56 -44.43
N GLU A 174 11.19 27.88 -44.60
CA GLU A 174 10.38 28.12 -45.83
C GLU A 174 10.64 27.33 -47.13
#